data_AF-A0A836HY99-F1
#
_entry.id   AF-A0A836HY99-F1
#
_cell.length_a   1.000
_cell.length_b   1.000
_cell.length_c   1.000
_cell.angle_alpha   90.00
_cell.angle_beta   90.00
_cell.angle_gamma   90.00
#
_symmetry.space_group_name_H-M   'P 1'
#
loop_
_entity.id
_entity.type
_entity.pdbx_description
1 polymer ?
#
loop_
_entity_poly.entity_id
_entity_poly.type
_entity_poly.pdbx_seq_one_letter_code
_entity_poly.pdbx_strand_id
1 'polypeptide(L)'
;MEDYKTKGNEAFKAKKYEEAIEWYTKAIELDPNSEASGALYSNRAGSWQNLNKFEKATEDSIQCIRVRPNWLKGYFRKGVAMESMGKYDEAQTAFKEALKLSPGNEEVMEKLQSINSKLRERNEKASTRACRTPDEAKVLGNSLFKDGKYDQAAEFYSRAIELQKEPIKEKAVYYTNRAACHQQTHMYSLMVDDCNAAVDIDPTNVKAYLRRGIAYEGMEKWKLALEDYTKAQSISPGVAGASQGILRCQRALRS
;
A
#
# COMPACT_ATOMS: atom_id res chain seq x y z
N MET A 1 -28.84 36.82 -6.84
CA MET A 1 -28.09 35.77 -6.13
C MET A 1 -28.87 35.23 -4.92
N GLU A 2 -29.29 36.09 -3.99
CA GLU A 2 -29.95 35.64 -2.75
C GLU A 2 -31.32 34.95 -2.95
N ASP A 3 -32.12 35.41 -3.91
CA ASP A 3 -33.40 34.75 -4.28
C ASP A 3 -33.18 33.30 -4.75
N TYR A 4 -32.27 33.09 -5.70
CA TYR A 4 -31.92 31.74 -6.19
C TYR A 4 -31.32 30.85 -5.10
N LYS A 5 -30.48 31.40 -4.22
CA LYS A 5 -29.96 30.67 -3.06
C LYS A 5 -31.09 30.20 -2.14
N THR A 6 -32.09 31.05 -1.89
CA THR A 6 -33.24 30.73 -1.04
C THR A 6 -34.08 29.60 -1.65
N LYS A 7 -34.41 29.70 -2.94
CA LYS A 7 -35.10 28.64 -3.69
C LYS A 7 -34.32 27.31 -3.67
N GLY A 8 -33.01 27.37 -3.86
CA GLY A 8 -32.14 26.20 -3.77
C GLY A 8 -32.15 25.55 -2.38
N ASN A 9 -32.11 26.35 -1.32
CA ASN A 9 -32.19 25.86 0.06
C ASN A 9 -33.56 25.23 0.38
N GLU A 10 -34.65 25.80 -0.12
CA GLU A 10 -36.01 25.26 0.03
C GLU A 10 -36.17 23.92 -0.69
N ALA A 11 -35.73 23.85 -1.95
CA ALA A 11 -35.72 22.60 -2.72
C ALA A 11 -34.86 21.52 -2.03
N PHE A 12 -33.71 21.90 -1.47
CA PHE A 12 -32.85 20.99 -0.72
C PHE A 12 -33.55 20.44 0.54
N LYS A 13 -34.21 21.30 1.32
CA LYS A 13 -34.99 20.89 2.49
C LYS A 13 -36.15 19.96 2.09
N ALA A 14 -36.76 20.20 0.94
CA ALA A 14 -37.79 19.35 0.35
C ALA A 14 -37.23 18.06 -0.28
N LYS A 15 -35.92 17.79 -0.16
CA LYS A 15 -35.21 16.63 -0.76
C LYS A 15 -35.30 16.57 -2.29
N LYS A 16 -35.65 17.68 -2.95
CA LYS A 16 -35.64 17.83 -4.41
C LYS A 16 -34.26 18.28 -4.86
N TYR A 17 -33.31 17.34 -4.84
CA TYR A 17 -31.90 17.67 -5.01
C TYR A 17 -31.57 18.18 -6.41
N GLU A 18 -32.18 17.64 -7.47
CA GLU A 18 -32.04 18.12 -8.84
C GLU A 18 -32.50 19.58 -8.97
N GLU A 19 -33.67 19.91 -8.44
CA GLU A 19 -34.19 21.28 -8.44
C GLU A 19 -33.28 22.23 -7.62
N ALA A 20 -32.78 21.77 -6.47
CA ALA A 20 -31.83 22.53 -5.67
C ALA A 20 -30.55 22.84 -6.46
N ILE A 21 -30.03 21.85 -7.19
CA ILE A 21 -28.84 22.00 -8.06
C ILE A 21 -29.08 23.05 -9.13
N GLU A 22 -30.24 23.04 -9.79
CA GLU A 22 -30.57 24.04 -10.81
C GLU A 22 -30.56 25.46 -10.23
N TRP A 23 -31.20 25.65 -9.08
CA TRP A 23 -31.24 26.95 -8.40
C TRP A 23 -29.87 27.41 -7.92
N TYR A 24 -29.07 26.52 -7.32
CA TYR A 24 -27.69 26.86 -6.96
C TYR A 24 -26.83 27.18 -8.17
N THR A 25 -27.01 26.47 -9.30
CA THR A 25 -26.28 26.73 -10.54
C THR A 25 -26.59 28.13 -11.08
N LYS A 26 -27.88 28.49 -11.18
CA LYS A 26 -28.30 29.85 -11.55
C LYS A 26 -27.74 30.91 -10.59
N ALA A 27 -27.63 30.61 -9.30
CA ALA A 27 -27.05 31.53 -8.32
C ALA A 27 -25.53 31.72 -8.53
N ILE A 28 -24.80 30.63 -8.78
CA ILE A 28 -23.34 30.61 -9.02
C ILE A 28 -22.98 31.34 -10.31
N GLU A 29 -23.76 31.15 -11.38
CA GLU A 29 -23.51 31.78 -12.69
C GLU A 29 -23.49 33.31 -12.65
N LEU A 30 -24.17 33.92 -11.66
CA LEU A 30 -24.17 35.38 -11.49
C LEU A 30 -22.81 35.92 -11.06
N ASP A 31 -22.05 35.17 -10.25
CA ASP A 31 -20.71 35.55 -9.80
C ASP A 31 -19.93 34.32 -9.27
N PRO A 32 -19.34 33.51 -10.17
CA PRO A 32 -18.81 32.19 -9.82
C PRO A 32 -17.51 32.22 -9.00
N ASN A 33 -16.81 33.36 -8.95
CA ASN A 33 -15.51 33.46 -8.28
C ASN A 33 -15.55 34.27 -6.98
N SER A 34 -16.73 34.73 -6.57
CA SER A 34 -16.89 35.43 -5.30
C SER A 34 -16.83 34.51 -4.09
N GLU A 35 -16.48 35.11 -2.94
CA GLU A 35 -16.57 34.45 -1.65
C GLU A 35 -18.01 33.96 -1.35
N ALA A 36 -19.02 34.73 -1.78
CA ALA A 36 -20.43 34.38 -1.62
C ALA A 36 -20.81 33.06 -2.32
N SER A 37 -20.17 32.77 -3.47
CA SER A 37 -20.37 31.52 -4.19
C SER A 37 -19.83 30.29 -3.47
N GLY A 38 -18.93 30.44 -2.49
CA GLY A 38 -18.44 29.31 -1.70
C GLY A 38 -19.57 28.54 -1.00
N ALA A 39 -20.54 29.25 -0.41
CA ALA A 39 -21.68 28.61 0.23
C ALA A 39 -22.58 27.86 -0.77
N LEU A 40 -22.73 28.40 -1.98
CA LEU A 40 -23.52 27.78 -3.05
C LEU A 40 -22.85 26.50 -3.56
N TYR A 41 -21.55 26.53 -3.81
CA TYR A 41 -20.78 25.35 -4.17
C TYR A 41 -20.87 24.26 -3.09
N SER A 42 -20.77 24.62 -1.80
CA SER A 42 -20.92 23.65 -0.70
C SER A 42 -22.32 23.03 -0.64
N ASN A 43 -23.37 23.81 -0.88
CA ASN A 43 -24.75 23.32 -0.88
C ASN A 43 -25.06 22.46 -2.11
N ARG A 44 -24.54 22.85 -3.28
CA ARG A 44 -24.67 22.06 -4.52
C ARG A 44 -23.89 20.76 -4.43
N ALA A 45 -22.69 20.77 -3.85
CA ALA A 45 -21.95 19.55 -3.50
C ALA A 45 -22.78 18.62 -2.59
N GLY A 46 -23.43 19.18 -1.56
CA GLY A 46 -24.34 18.41 -0.70
C GLY A 46 -25.52 17.79 -1.46
N SER A 47 -26.04 18.49 -2.47
CA SER A 47 -27.12 17.97 -3.33
C SER A 47 -26.62 16.83 -4.23
N TRP A 48 -25.44 17.00 -4.84
CA TRP A 48 -24.80 15.94 -5.61
C TRP A 48 -24.50 14.69 -4.77
N GLN A 49 -24.08 14.85 -3.51
CA GLN A 49 -23.86 13.75 -2.56
C GLN A 49 -25.14 12.94 -2.32
N ASN A 50 -26.28 13.61 -2.12
CA ASN A 50 -27.57 12.92 -1.93
C ASN A 50 -28.04 12.18 -3.20
N LEU A 51 -27.53 12.56 -4.38
CA LEU A 51 -27.77 11.88 -5.65
C LEU A 51 -26.70 10.83 -5.99
N ASN A 52 -25.78 10.53 -5.07
CA ASN A 52 -24.64 9.63 -5.28
C ASN A 52 -23.70 10.04 -6.45
N LYS A 53 -23.71 11.32 -6.85
CA LYS A 53 -22.84 11.88 -7.90
C LYS A 53 -21.57 12.46 -7.27
N PHE A 54 -20.73 11.60 -6.72
CA PHE A 54 -19.62 12.00 -5.85
C PHE A 54 -18.48 12.74 -6.56
N GLU A 55 -18.28 12.48 -7.85
CA GLU A 55 -17.30 13.20 -8.69
C GLU A 55 -17.69 14.67 -8.82
N LYS A 56 -18.96 14.95 -9.14
CA LYS A 56 -19.50 16.32 -9.21
C LYS A 56 -19.47 17.02 -7.85
N ALA A 57 -19.79 16.29 -6.77
CA ALA A 57 -19.66 16.81 -5.43
C ALA A 57 -18.21 17.20 -5.09
N THR A 58 -17.24 16.43 -5.57
CA THR A 58 -15.81 16.70 -5.39
C THR A 58 -15.39 17.95 -6.15
N GLU A 59 -15.81 18.10 -7.41
CA GLU A 59 -15.57 19.30 -8.21
C GLU A 59 -16.09 20.55 -7.49
N ASP A 60 -17.34 20.55 -7.06
CA ASP A 60 -17.94 21.67 -6.32
C ASP A 60 -17.24 21.91 -4.98
N SER A 61 -16.79 20.87 -4.28
CA SER A 61 -16.02 21.03 -3.05
C SER A 61 -14.67 21.70 -3.30
N ILE A 62 -13.99 21.37 -4.41
CA ILE A 62 -12.74 22.02 -4.83
C ILE A 62 -13.00 23.49 -5.18
N GLN A 63 -14.09 23.79 -5.90
CA GLN A 63 -14.48 25.17 -6.18
C GLN A 63 -14.76 25.96 -4.91
N CYS A 64 -15.49 25.36 -3.96
CA CYS A 64 -15.74 25.94 -2.64
C CYS A 64 -14.44 26.28 -1.90
N ILE A 65 -13.46 25.38 -1.89
CA ILE A 65 -12.14 25.61 -1.26
C ILE A 65 -11.37 26.71 -2.00
N ARG A 66 -11.46 26.77 -3.33
CA ARG A 66 -10.78 27.79 -4.14
C ARG A 66 -11.27 29.20 -3.79
N VAL A 67 -12.58 29.39 -3.68
CA VAL A 67 -13.17 30.71 -3.38
C VAL A 67 -13.23 31.01 -1.87
N ARG A 68 -13.19 29.98 -1.01
CA ARG A 68 -13.15 30.11 0.46
C ARG A 68 -12.16 29.12 1.10
N PRO A 69 -10.85 29.36 1.02
CA PRO A 69 -9.84 28.42 1.52
C PRO A 69 -9.83 28.30 3.04
N ASN A 70 -10.32 29.30 3.77
CA ASN A 70 -10.37 29.29 5.23
C ASN A 70 -11.74 28.83 5.77
N TRP A 71 -12.54 28.14 4.95
CA TRP A 71 -13.87 27.69 5.34
C TRP A 71 -14.00 26.16 5.39
N LEU A 72 -14.24 25.66 6.61
CA LEU A 72 -14.32 24.23 6.92
C LEU A 72 -15.26 23.43 6.00
N LYS A 73 -16.40 24.00 5.58
CA LYS A 73 -17.42 23.25 4.83
C LYS A 73 -16.92 22.74 3.48
N GLY A 74 -15.99 23.44 2.82
CA GLY A 74 -15.42 22.98 1.54
C GLY A 74 -14.63 21.68 1.70
N TYR A 75 -13.72 21.66 2.68
CA TYR A 75 -12.93 20.48 3.03
C TYR A 75 -13.79 19.33 3.55
N PHE A 76 -14.79 19.63 4.38
CA PHE A 76 -15.73 18.62 4.87
C PHE A 76 -16.50 17.95 3.73
N ARG A 77 -17.06 18.73 2.78
CA ARG A 77 -17.76 18.18 1.60
C ARG A 77 -16.82 17.33 0.75
N LYS A 78 -15.58 17.76 0.53
CA LYS A 78 -14.56 16.98 -0.18
C LYS A 78 -14.29 15.65 0.54
N GLY A 79 -14.09 15.68 1.86
CA GLY A 79 -13.85 14.48 2.66
C GLY A 79 -14.97 13.47 2.56
N VAL A 80 -16.23 13.92 2.67
CA VAL A 80 -17.42 13.05 2.54
C VAL A 80 -17.53 12.47 1.12
N ALA A 81 -17.28 13.26 0.08
CA ALA A 81 -17.33 12.76 -1.30
C ALA A 81 -16.23 11.70 -1.55
N MET A 82 -15.01 11.92 -1.07
CA MET A 82 -13.91 10.95 -1.16
C MET A 82 -14.18 9.68 -0.35
N GLU A 83 -14.78 9.81 0.84
CA GLU A 83 -15.21 8.67 1.65
C GLU A 83 -16.19 7.79 0.85
N SER A 84 -17.22 8.40 0.24
CA SER A 84 -18.23 7.67 -0.54
C SER A 84 -17.65 6.98 -1.78
N MET A 85 -16.56 7.50 -2.34
CA MET A 85 -15.82 6.87 -3.45
C MET A 85 -14.79 5.82 -2.98
N GLY A 86 -14.68 5.55 -1.68
CA GLY A 86 -13.71 4.61 -1.12
C GLY A 86 -12.26 5.11 -1.12
N LYS A 87 -12.03 6.39 -1.45
CA LYS A 87 -10.71 7.04 -1.52
C LYS A 87 -10.29 7.52 -0.13
N TYR A 88 -10.02 6.57 0.76
CA TYR A 88 -9.84 6.86 2.20
C TYR A 88 -8.64 7.74 2.53
N ASP A 89 -7.52 7.67 1.80
CA ASP A 89 -6.37 8.57 2.03
C ASP A 89 -6.68 10.02 1.67
N GLU A 90 -7.38 10.23 0.56
CA GLU A 90 -7.83 11.56 0.12
C GLU A 90 -8.88 12.13 1.10
N ALA A 91 -9.80 11.28 1.57
CA ALA A 91 -10.78 11.63 2.59
C ALA A 91 -10.09 12.06 3.91
N GLN A 92 -9.10 11.28 4.37
CA GLN A 92 -8.33 11.60 5.59
C GLN A 92 -7.65 12.95 5.47
N THR A 93 -7.02 13.22 4.32
CA THR A 93 -6.35 14.50 4.05
C THR A 93 -7.34 15.66 4.11
N ALA A 94 -8.49 15.55 3.45
CA ALA A 94 -9.52 16.58 3.47
C ALA A 94 -10.06 16.84 4.88
N PHE A 95 -10.34 15.80 5.68
CA PHE A 95 -10.79 15.97 7.06
C PHE A 95 -9.72 16.54 7.99
N LYS A 96 -8.43 16.20 7.79
CA LYS A 96 -7.32 16.83 8.53
C LYS A 96 -7.23 18.33 8.24
N GLU A 97 -7.35 18.74 6.98
CA GLU A 97 -7.38 20.18 6.65
C GLU A 97 -8.62 20.87 7.24
N ALA A 98 -9.79 20.22 7.20
CA ALA A 98 -10.99 20.73 7.88
C ALA A 98 -10.76 20.94 9.38
N LEU A 99 -10.09 19.99 10.05
CA LEU A 99 -9.81 20.04 11.47
C LEU A 99 -8.75 21.11 11.82
N LYS A 100 -7.79 21.40 10.93
CA LYS A 100 -6.86 22.54 11.13
C LYS A 100 -7.62 23.87 11.21
N LEU A 101 -8.69 24.03 10.43
CA LEU A 101 -9.53 25.24 10.43
C LEU A 101 -10.47 25.30 11.64
N SER A 102 -10.90 24.15 12.18
CA SER A 102 -11.70 24.08 13.41
C SER A 102 -11.34 22.84 14.24
N PRO A 103 -10.33 22.93 15.12
CA PRO A 103 -9.77 21.78 15.84
C PRO A 103 -10.74 21.07 16.80
N GLY A 104 -11.83 21.72 17.20
CA GLY A 104 -12.84 21.17 18.10
C GLY A 104 -14.12 20.69 17.41
N ASN A 105 -14.14 20.59 16.08
CA ASN A 105 -15.35 20.18 15.37
C ASN A 105 -15.59 18.66 15.52
N GLU A 106 -16.55 18.29 16.36
CA GLU A 106 -16.89 16.90 16.69
C GLU A 106 -17.23 16.06 15.44
N GLU A 107 -18.03 16.60 14.52
CA GLU A 107 -18.43 15.90 13.29
C GLU A 107 -17.21 15.54 12.41
N VAL A 108 -16.25 16.46 12.26
CA VAL A 108 -15.00 16.20 11.52
C VAL A 108 -14.14 15.16 12.26
N MET A 109 -14.06 15.23 13.59
CA MET A 109 -13.30 14.26 14.39
C MET A 109 -13.87 12.84 14.27
N GLU A 110 -15.19 12.68 14.37
CA GLU A 110 -15.88 11.39 14.19
C GLU A 110 -15.63 10.82 12.79
N LYS A 111 -15.75 11.66 11.75
CA LYS A 111 -15.45 11.27 10.37
C LYS A 111 -13.99 10.85 10.22
N LEU A 112 -13.05 11.63 10.74
CA LEU A 112 -11.63 11.31 10.68
C LEU A 112 -11.31 10.01 11.43
N GLN A 113 -11.93 9.76 12.58
CA GLN A 113 -11.78 8.51 13.33
C GLN A 113 -12.30 7.32 12.53
N SER A 114 -13.48 7.43 11.92
CA SER A 114 -14.04 6.39 11.04
C SER A 114 -13.08 6.07 9.87
N ILE A 115 -12.56 7.11 9.21
CA ILE A 115 -11.58 6.95 8.12
C ILE A 115 -10.28 6.30 8.61
N ASN A 116 -9.77 6.71 9.77
CA ASN A 116 -8.56 6.12 10.36
C ASN A 116 -8.74 4.63 10.67
N SER A 117 -9.92 4.22 11.15
CA SER A 117 -10.25 2.81 11.37
C SER A 117 -10.26 2.03 10.05
N LYS A 118 -10.89 2.56 8.99
CA LYS A 118 -10.90 1.93 7.66
C LYS A 118 -9.49 1.82 7.06
N LEU A 119 -8.69 2.88 7.18
CA LEU A 119 -7.29 2.88 6.74
C LEU A 119 -6.45 1.89 7.52
N ARG A 120 -6.65 1.80 8.85
CA ARG A 120 -6.00 0.81 9.69
C ARG A 120 -6.36 -0.60 9.27
N GLU A 121 -7.64 -0.91 9.04
CA GLU A 121 -8.07 -2.22 8.57
C GLU A 121 -7.47 -2.57 7.21
N ARG A 122 -7.46 -1.62 6.26
CA ARG A 122 -6.82 -1.80 4.95
C ARG A 122 -5.32 -2.09 5.10
N ASN A 123 -4.64 -1.30 5.92
CA ASN A 123 -3.20 -1.44 6.13
C ASN A 123 -2.85 -2.69 6.94
N GLU A 124 -3.73 -3.12 7.86
CA GLU A 124 -3.57 -4.37 8.62
C GLU A 124 -3.75 -5.59 7.71
N LYS A 125 -4.77 -5.60 6.84
CA LYS A 125 -4.92 -6.64 5.80
C LYS A 125 -3.72 -6.71 4.86
N ALA A 126 -3.10 -5.56 4.58
CA ALA A 126 -1.86 -5.47 3.81
C ALA A 126 -0.60 -5.74 4.65
N SER A 127 -0.73 -5.85 5.97
CA SER A 127 0.39 -6.04 6.89
C SER A 127 0.68 -7.53 7.07
N THR A 128 1.96 -7.84 7.17
CA THR A 128 2.44 -9.15 7.63
C THR A 128 1.80 -9.59 8.94
N ARG A 129 1.41 -8.66 9.82
CA ARG A 129 0.78 -8.97 11.12
C ARG A 129 -0.59 -9.62 11.01
N ALA A 130 -1.29 -9.46 9.89
CA ALA A 130 -2.56 -10.14 9.67
C ALA A 130 -2.41 -11.64 9.40
N CYS A 131 -1.25 -12.09 8.90
CA CYS A 131 -0.99 -13.50 8.71
C CYS A 131 -0.99 -14.23 10.05
N ARG A 132 -1.89 -15.21 10.19
CA ARG A 132 -2.01 -16.05 11.38
C ARG A 132 -1.32 -17.40 11.19
N THR A 133 -1.13 -17.82 9.95
CA THR A 133 -0.41 -19.06 9.62
C THR A 133 0.83 -18.80 8.76
N PRO A 134 1.87 -19.66 8.86
CA PRO A 134 3.03 -19.59 7.98
C PRO A 134 2.66 -19.70 6.49
N ASP A 135 1.64 -20.48 6.16
CA ASP A 135 1.20 -20.67 4.77
C ASP A 135 0.52 -19.45 4.16
N GLU A 136 -0.32 -18.74 4.91
CA GLU A 136 -0.88 -17.44 4.48
C GLU A 136 0.24 -16.46 4.16
N ALA A 137 1.22 -16.34 5.07
CA ALA A 137 2.36 -15.46 4.90
C ALA A 137 3.21 -15.85 3.67
N LYS A 138 3.45 -17.15 3.47
CA LYS A 138 4.14 -17.67 2.27
C LYS A 138 3.39 -17.32 0.98
N VAL A 139 2.07 -17.51 0.93
CA VAL A 139 1.27 -17.25 -0.28
C VAL A 139 1.32 -15.77 -0.66
N LEU A 140 1.16 -14.87 0.31
CA LEU A 140 1.25 -13.43 0.08
C LEU A 140 2.66 -13.01 -0.33
N GLY A 141 3.70 -13.53 0.35
CA GLY A 141 5.10 -13.31 -0.02
C GLY A 141 5.40 -13.77 -1.46
N ASN A 142 4.88 -14.94 -1.87
CA ASN A 142 5.04 -15.44 -3.24
C ASN A 142 4.34 -14.54 -4.26
N SER A 143 3.16 -14.01 -3.95
CA SER A 143 2.44 -13.08 -4.84
C SER A 143 3.25 -11.78 -5.03
N LEU A 144 3.70 -11.18 -3.94
CA LEU A 144 4.50 -9.95 -3.97
C LEU A 144 5.84 -10.14 -4.68
N PHE A 145 6.47 -11.30 -4.53
CA PHE A 145 7.68 -11.64 -5.26
C PHE A 145 7.45 -11.66 -6.78
N LYS A 146 6.33 -12.25 -7.24
CA LYS A 146 5.95 -12.25 -8.66
C LYS A 146 5.68 -10.84 -9.20
N ASP A 147 5.13 -9.97 -8.35
CA ASP A 147 4.89 -8.56 -8.68
C ASP A 147 6.16 -7.69 -8.62
N GLY A 148 7.32 -8.28 -8.33
CA GLY A 148 8.61 -7.57 -8.22
C GLY A 148 8.77 -6.74 -6.94
N LYS A 149 7.85 -6.86 -5.97
CA LYS A 149 7.89 -6.15 -4.69
C LYS A 149 8.70 -6.93 -3.67
N TYR A 150 10.01 -7.05 -3.92
CA TYR A 150 10.90 -7.95 -3.17
C TYR A 150 11.03 -7.59 -1.69
N ASP A 151 11.09 -6.31 -1.34
CA ASP A 151 11.20 -5.89 0.07
C ASP A 151 9.94 -6.30 0.85
N GLN A 152 8.75 -6.04 0.31
CA GLN A 152 7.49 -6.45 0.94
C GLN A 152 7.39 -7.97 1.02
N ALA A 153 7.77 -8.69 -0.04
CA ALA A 153 7.80 -10.15 -0.02
C ALA A 153 8.70 -10.70 1.10
N ALA A 154 9.87 -10.10 1.33
CA ALA A 154 10.79 -10.48 2.39
C ALA A 154 10.18 -10.31 3.80
N GLU A 155 9.37 -9.28 4.03
CA GLU A 155 8.64 -9.11 5.29
C GLU A 155 7.66 -10.27 5.52
N PHE A 156 6.91 -10.68 4.49
CA PHE A 156 5.96 -11.79 4.60
C PHE A 156 6.66 -13.13 4.86
N TYR A 157 7.80 -13.41 4.22
CA TYR A 157 8.58 -14.60 4.55
C TYR A 157 9.17 -14.54 5.96
N SER A 158 9.61 -13.36 6.43
CA SER A 158 10.04 -13.17 7.82
C SER A 158 8.92 -13.52 8.79
N ARG A 159 7.69 -13.10 8.48
CA ARG A 159 6.52 -13.49 9.27
C ARG A 159 6.25 -14.99 9.24
N ALA A 160 6.40 -15.65 8.10
CA ALA A 160 6.26 -17.11 8.01
C ALA A 160 7.29 -17.83 8.90
N ILE A 161 8.53 -17.34 8.93
CA ILE A 161 9.62 -17.85 9.78
C ILE A 161 9.31 -17.66 11.26
N GLU A 162 8.76 -16.50 11.65
CA GLU A 162 8.35 -16.22 13.04
C GLU A 162 7.22 -17.13 13.51
N LEU A 163 6.21 -17.34 12.65
CA LEU A 163 5.04 -18.16 12.96
C LEU A 163 5.39 -19.65 13.03
N GLN A 164 6.31 -20.11 12.18
CA GLN A 164 6.78 -21.49 12.17
C GLN A 164 7.89 -21.67 13.21
N LYS A 165 7.54 -22.10 14.42
CA LYS A 165 8.51 -22.20 15.53
C LYS A 165 9.47 -23.38 15.33
N GLU A 166 8.94 -24.50 14.89
CA GLU A 166 9.64 -25.78 14.74
C GLU A 166 10.58 -25.77 13.52
N PRO A 167 11.79 -26.35 13.62
CA PRO A 167 12.75 -26.45 12.53
C PRO A 167 12.38 -27.58 11.56
N ILE A 168 11.21 -27.49 10.94
CA ILE A 168 10.76 -28.42 9.89
C ILE A 168 11.26 -27.96 8.51
N LYS A 169 11.30 -28.87 7.54
CA LYS A 169 11.78 -28.58 6.18
C LYS A 169 11.06 -27.40 5.52
N GLU A 170 9.76 -27.23 5.78
CA GLU A 170 8.98 -26.08 5.31
C GLU A 170 9.55 -24.74 5.82
N LYS A 171 10.11 -24.70 7.03
CA LYS A 171 10.78 -23.50 7.56
C LYS A 171 12.02 -23.14 6.76
N ALA A 172 12.79 -24.15 6.32
CA ALA A 172 13.91 -23.93 5.41
C ALA A 172 13.46 -23.34 4.07
N VAL A 173 12.27 -23.71 3.57
CA VAL A 173 11.69 -23.12 2.36
C VAL A 173 11.46 -21.61 2.53
N TYR A 174 10.90 -21.17 3.67
CA TYR A 174 10.69 -19.73 3.93
C TYR A 174 12.01 -18.94 3.93
N TYR A 175 13.05 -19.47 4.56
CA TYR A 175 14.39 -18.88 4.49
C TYR A 175 14.91 -18.80 3.06
N THR A 176 14.81 -19.88 2.27
CA THR A 176 15.27 -19.83 0.86
C THR A 176 14.46 -18.88 -0.02
N ASN A 177 13.18 -18.65 0.28
CA ASN A 177 12.34 -17.69 -0.41
C ASN A 177 12.69 -16.25 -0.03
N ARG A 178 12.99 -15.99 1.24
CA ARG A 178 13.50 -14.68 1.69
C ARG A 178 14.89 -14.38 1.12
N ALA A 179 15.78 -15.36 1.09
CA ALA A 179 17.07 -15.27 0.40
C ALA A 179 16.91 -14.92 -1.09
N ALA A 180 15.86 -15.42 -1.75
CA ALA A 180 15.56 -15.04 -3.13
C ALA A 180 15.23 -13.55 -3.27
N CYS A 181 14.55 -12.95 -2.30
CA CYS A 181 14.26 -11.52 -2.27
C CYS A 181 15.56 -10.72 -2.09
N HIS A 182 16.40 -11.12 -1.13
CA HIS A 182 17.70 -10.50 -0.90
C HIS A 182 18.64 -10.59 -2.11
N GLN A 183 18.55 -11.65 -2.89
CA GLN A 183 19.27 -11.76 -4.17
C GLN A 183 18.87 -10.64 -5.15
N GLN A 184 17.58 -10.34 -5.27
CA GLN A 184 17.09 -9.30 -6.18
C GLN A 184 17.43 -7.90 -5.68
N THR A 185 17.54 -7.72 -4.35
CA THR A 185 17.92 -6.44 -3.73
C THR A 185 19.41 -6.32 -3.44
N HIS A 186 20.23 -7.27 -3.90
CA HIS A 186 21.69 -7.30 -3.75
C HIS A 186 22.18 -7.28 -2.29
N MET A 187 21.33 -7.71 -1.35
CA MET A 187 21.64 -7.81 0.07
C MET A 187 22.34 -9.15 0.37
N TYR A 188 23.54 -9.35 -0.19
CA TYR A 188 24.22 -10.65 -0.18
C TYR A 188 24.54 -11.18 1.23
N SER A 189 24.82 -10.30 2.20
CA SER A 189 25.06 -10.76 3.59
C SER A 189 23.82 -11.43 4.19
N LEU A 190 22.66 -10.77 4.09
CA LEU A 190 21.38 -11.32 4.60
C LEU A 190 20.99 -12.59 3.84
N MET A 191 21.29 -12.64 2.54
CA MET A 191 21.08 -13.82 1.72
C MET A 191 21.90 -15.02 2.21
N VAL A 192 23.16 -14.82 2.62
CA VAL A 192 24.01 -15.87 3.22
C VAL A 192 23.42 -16.35 4.54
N ASP A 193 23.00 -15.44 5.41
CA ASP A 193 22.43 -15.79 6.73
C ASP A 193 21.17 -16.66 6.58
N ASP A 194 20.27 -16.29 5.66
CA ASP A 194 19.08 -17.09 5.35
C ASP A 194 19.43 -18.47 4.77
N CYS A 195 20.43 -18.55 3.89
CA CYS A 195 20.84 -19.82 3.33
C CYS A 195 21.52 -20.72 4.38
N ASN A 196 22.28 -20.14 5.32
CA ASN A 196 22.84 -20.87 6.46
C ASN A 196 21.71 -21.48 7.30
N ALA A 197 20.74 -20.66 7.72
CA ALA A 197 19.59 -21.14 8.49
C ALA A 197 18.78 -22.22 7.75
N ALA A 198 18.64 -22.11 6.41
CA ALA A 198 17.98 -23.13 5.61
C ALA A 198 18.77 -24.44 5.55
N VAL A 199 20.10 -24.39 5.43
CA VAL A 199 20.98 -25.57 5.39
C VAL A 199 21.06 -26.25 6.76
N ASP A 200 21.05 -25.48 7.85
CA ASP A 200 21.05 -26.02 9.21
C ASP A 200 19.79 -26.84 9.50
N ILE A 201 18.64 -26.42 8.94
CA ILE A 201 17.36 -27.13 9.05
C ILE A 201 17.30 -28.30 8.06
N ASP A 202 17.68 -28.07 6.80
CA ASP A 202 17.68 -29.08 5.75
C ASP A 202 19.03 -29.08 5.00
N PRO A 203 19.99 -29.93 5.44
CA PRO A 203 21.30 -30.05 4.82
C PRO A 203 21.27 -30.55 3.36
N THR A 204 20.11 -31.03 2.88
CA THR A 204 19.90 -31.48 1.50
C THR A 204 19.28 -30.40 0.61
N ASN A 205 19.04 -29.19 1.13
CA ASN A 205 18.40 -28.11 0.39
C ASN A 205 19.33 -27.50 -0.68
N VAL A 206 19.23 -28.04 -1.90
CA VAL A 206 20.04 -27.61 -3.05
C VAL A 206 19.86 -26.12 -3.36
N LYS A 207 18.64 -25.56 -3.20
CA LYS A 207 18.38 -24.14 -3.47
C LYS A 207 19.15 -23.23 -2.52
N ALA A 208 19.27 -23.61 -1.25
CA ALA A 208 20.02 -22.85 -0.26
C ALA A 208 21.52 -22.77 -0.64
N TYR A 209 22.15 -23.91 -0.99
CA TYR A 209 23.54 -23.90 -1.45
C TYR A 209 23.74 -23.08 -2.72
N LEU A 210 22.87 -23.22 -3.73
CA LEU A 210 22.97 -22.43 -4.96
C LEU A 210 22.90 -20.93 -4.70
N ARG A 211 21.94 -20.51 -3.86
CA ARG A 211 21.76 -19.12 -3.48
C ARG A 211 22.96 -18.60 -2.67
N ARG A 212 23.42 -19.35 -1.67
CA ARG A 212 24.59 -18.97 -0.88
C ARG A 212 25.85 -18.85 -1.74
N GLY A 213 26.04 -19.75 -2.70
CA GLY A 213 27.10 -19.65 -3.71
C GLY A 213 27.00 -18.37 -4.54
N ILE A 214 25.81 -17.99 -5.03
CA ILE A 214 25.58 -16.72 -5.74
C ILE A 214 25.90 -15.52 -4.85
N ALA A 215 25.50 -15.55 -3.59
CA ALA A 215 25.78 -14.48 -2.64
C ALA A 215 27.29 -14.33 -2.40
N TYR A 216 28.01 -15.44 -2.24
CA TYR A 216 29.46 -15.44 -2.11
C TYR A 216 30.17 -14.97 -3.39
N GLU A 217 29.69 -15.32 -4.59
CA GLU A 217 30.20 -14.73 -5.85
C GLU A 217 30.01 -13.20 -5.84
N GLY A 218 28.83 -12.72 -5.45
CA GLY A 218 28.53 -11.28 -5.34
C GLY A 218 29.37 -10.54 -4.28
N MET A 219 29.93 -11.27 -3.32
CA MET A 219 30.86 -10.77 -2.29
C MET A 219 32.33 -11.08 -2.61
N GLU A 220 32.64 -11.59 -3.80
CA GLU A 220 33.98 -12.02 -4.24
C GLU A 220 34.64 -13.09 -3.35
N LYS A 221 33.84 -13.85 -2.60
CA LYS A 221 34.28 -14.97 -1.77
C LYS A 221 34.32 -16.27 -2.58
N TRP A 222 35.14 -16.28 -3.64
CA TRP A 222 35.16 -17.33 -4.67
C TRP A 222 35.40 -18.76 -4.15
N LYS A 223 36.20 -18.92 -3.09
CA LYS A 223 36.45 -20.25 -2.48
C LYS A 223 35.17 -20.83 -1.87
N LEU A 224 34.46 -20.03 -1.08
CA LEU A 224 33.20 -20.44 -0.43
C LEU A 224 32.09 -20.66 -1.47
N ALA A 225 32.03 -19.83 -2.50
CA ALA A 225 31.10 -20.02 -3.60
C ALA A 225 31.31 -21.35 -4.33
N LEU A 226 32.58 -21.70 -4.61
CA LEU A 226 32.95 -22.96 -5.24
C LEU A 226 32.50 -24.17 -4.41
N GLU A 227 32.75 -24.15 -3.09
CA GLU A 227 32.34 -25.21 -2.17
C GLU A 227 30.81 -25.43 -2.21
N ASP A 228 30.04 -24.34 -2.17
CA ASP A 228 28.58 -24.40 -2.22
C ASP A 228 28.05 -24.94 -3.55
N TYR A 229 28.61 -24.52 -4.69
CA TYR A 229 28.18 -25.06 -5.98
C TYR A 229 28.54 -26.53 -6.16
N THR A 230 29.72 -26.95 -5.71
CA THR A 230 30.11 -28.37 -5.72
C THR A 230 29.21 -29.18 -4.80
N LYS A 231 28.85 -28.65 -3.62
CA LYS A 231 27.90 -29.31 -2.71
C LYS A 231 26.52 -29.44 -3.35
N ALA A 232 25.99 -28.38 -3.96
CA ALA A 232 24.72 -28.42 -4.69
C ALA A 232 24.71 -29.47 -5.80
N GLN A 233 25.80 -29.55 -6.58
CA GLN A 233 25.97 -30.55 -7.65
C GLN A 233 26.08 -31.98 -7.11
N SER A 234 26.71 -32.17 -5.96
CA SER A 234 26.81 -33.50 -5.32
C SER A 234 25.47 -34.03 -4.82
N ILE A 235 24.58 -33.14 -4.35
CA ILE A 235 23.25 -33.50 -3.86
C ILE A 235 22.31 -33.75 -5.05
N SER A 236 22.36 -32.90 -6.07
CA SER A 236 21.55 -33.04 -7.28
C SER A 236 22.42 -32.85 -8.54
N PRO A 237 22.95 -33.95 -9.10
CA PRO A 237 23.69 -33.91 -10.34
C PRO A 237 22.85 -33.29 -11.47
N GLY A 238 23.43 -32.36 -12.22
CA GLY A 238 22.73 -31.66 -13.31
C GLY A 238 21.86 -30.47 -12.87
N VAL A 239 21.92 -30.04 -11.61
CA VAL A 239 21.19 -28.84 -11.19
C VAL A 239 21.66 -27.60 -11.96
N ALA A 240 20.71 -26.87 -12.54
CA ALA A 240 20.99 -25.68 -13.32
C ALA A 240 21.73 -24.61 -12.47
N GLY A 241 22.72 -23.97 -13.07
CA GLY A 241 23.51 -22.91 -12.43
C GLY A 241 24.75 -23.39 -11.67
N ALA A 242 24.77 -24.61 -11.10
CA ALA A 242 25.93 -25.10 -10.33
C ALA A 242 27.19 -25.24 -11.21
N SER A 243 27.11 -25.96 -12.33
CA SER A 243 28.28 -26.16 -13.22
C SER A 243 28.87 -24.85 -13.75
N GLN A 244 28.00 -23.89 -14.08
CA GLN A 244 28.41 -22.57 -14.54
C GLN A 244 29.06 -21.76 -13.41
N GLY A 245 28.50 -21.80 -12.20
CA GLY A 245 29.09 -21.18 -11.00
C GLY A 245 30.47 -21.75 -10.66
N ILE A 246 30.63 -23.08 -10.69
CA ILE A 246 31.92 -23.75 -10.52
C ILE A 246 32.96 -23.21 -11.51
N LEU A 247 32.61 -23.14 -12.80
CA LEU A 247 33.52 -22.65 -13.83
C LEU A 247 33.92 -21.19 -13.62
N ARG A 248 32.97 -20.32 -13.22
CA ARG A 248 33.25 -18.92 -12.90
C ARG A 248 34.20 -18.79 -11.71
N CYS A 249 33.90 -19.48 -10.61
CA CYS A 249 34.73 -19.47 -9.41
C CYS A 249 36.15 -20.00 -9.69
N GLN A 250 36.28 -21.08 -10.46
CA GLN A 250 37.60 -21.63 -10.83
C GLN A 250 38.43 -20.67 -11.69
N ARG A 251 37.79 -19.88 -12.57
CA ARG A 251 38.49 -18.85 -13.36
C ARG A 251 38.96 -17.71 -12.47
N ALA A 252 38.08 -17.20 -11.60
CA ALA A 252 38.40 -16.11 -10.67
C ALA A 252 39.49 -16.48 -9.64
N LEU A 253 39.62 -17.76 -9.27
CA LEU A 253 40.68 -18.23 -8.37
C LEU A 253 42.03 -18.44 -9.06
N ARG A 254 42.07 -18.43 -10.40
CA ARG A 254 43.30 -18.57 -11.20
C ARG A 254 43.87 -17.24 -11.69
N SER A 255 43.07 -16.17 -11.64
CA SER A 255 43.46 -14.79 -11.93
C SER A 255 44.05 -14.11 -10.71
#